data_AF-X0H6G1-F1
#
_entry.id   AF-X0H6G1-F1
#
_cell.length_a   1.000
_cell.length_b   1.000
_cell.length_c   1.000
_cell.angle_alpha   90.00
_cell.angle_beta   90.00
_cell.angle_gamma   90.00
#
_symmetry.space_group_name_H-M   'P 1'
#
loop_
_entity.id
_entity.type
_entity.pdbx_description
1 polymer ?
#
loop_
_entity_poly.entity_id
_entity_poly.type
_entity_poly.pdbx_seq_one_letter_code
_entity_poly.pdbx_strand_id
1 'polypeptide(L)'
;MNRALSTQLENDSTWYPRPAKTLRSYYQKLLEDIYGGLGNPFVSVAMELSLILMDASPTAVASWLKAGCEHQSIQVNEDLKRHGANNEELRAHYESSYVSMIISINNMKDGKVGQHNHGKAQVVRPDIICLGLLLKARGKPRPAWWGMEKFCSYRQGEDAHLDFKWKDSAAKLLGLQSYPSAHGDDFWAVRNEFNKESAMGVSISEGMMTTDSGNSQTSS
;
A
#
# COMPACT_ATOMS: atom_id res chain seq x y z
N MET A 1 -26.04 13.07 -10.71
CA MET A 1 -26.92 12.48 -9.67
C MET A 1 -26.03 11.84 -8.61
N ASN A 2 -25.98 12.40 -7.40
CA ASN A 2 -25.29 11.77 -6.27
C ASN A 2 -26.11 10.55 -5.83
N ARG A 3 -25.62 9.34 -6.11
CA ARG A 3 -26.17 8.12 -5.50
C ARG A 3 -25.96 8.21 -3.99
N ALA A 4 -26.90 7.70 -3.20
CA ALA A 4 -26.71 7.56 -1.76
C ALA A 4 -25.46 6.70 -1.49
N LEU A 5 -24.61 7.12 -0.55
CA LEU A 5 -23.37 6.44 -0.19
C LEU A 5 -23.58 4.94 0.09
N SER A 6 -24.71 4.59 0.71
CA SER A 6 -25.14 3.21 0.97
C SER A 6 -25.32 2.39 -0.33
N THR A 7 -25.91 2.98 -1.37
CA THR A 7 -26.10 2.34 -2.68
C THR A 7 -24.80 2.15 -3.44
N GLN A 8 -23.81 3.04 -3.24
CA GLN A 8 -22.47 2.88 -3.81
C GLN A 8 -21.70 1.76 -3.09
N LEU A 9 -21.74 1.75 -1.76
CA LEU A 9 -21.14 0.69 -0.93
C LEU A 9 -21.76 -0.69 -1.19
N GLU A 10 -23.05 -0.74 -1.55
CA GLU A 10 -23.75 -1.97 -1.90
C GLU A 10 -23.30 -2.57 -3.25
N ASN A 11 -23.13 -1.74 -4.28
CA ASN A 11 -22.91 -2.21 -5.65
C ASN A 11 -21.44 -2.24 -6.08
N ASP A 12 -20.57 -1.43 -5.45
CA ASP A 12 -19.18 -1.25 -5.89
C ASP A 12 -18.17 -1.96 -4.96
N SER A 13 -18.64 -2.66 -3.90
CA SER A 13 -17.77 -3.36 -2.96
C SER A 13 -17.20 -4.64 -3.55
N THR A 14 -15.88 -4.73 -3.64
CA THR A 14 -15.10 -5.90 -4.08
C THR A 14 -15.35 -7.18 -3.26
N TRP A 15 -16.09 -7.09 -2.16
CA TRP A 15 -16.31 -8.14 -1.16
C TRP A 15 -17.67 -8.85 -1.31
N TYR A 16 -18.29 -8.80 -2.48
CA TYR A 16 -19.58 -9.43 -2.77
C TYR A 16 -19.46 -10.97 -2.94
N PRO A 17 -20.48 -11.77 -2.54
CA PRO A 17 -21.71 -11.40 -1.85
C PRO A 17 -21.55 -11.36 -0.33
N ARG A 18 -21.87 -10.20 0.25
CA ARG A 18 -22.00 -10.00 1.71
C ARG A 18 -23.38 -10.47 2.19
N PRO A 19 -23.55 -10.72 3.51
CA PRO A 19 -24.77 -11.28 4.07
C PRO A 19 -26.03 -10.53 3.61
N ALA A 20 -27.11 -11.30 3.41
CA ALA A 20 -28.38 -10.86 2.85
C ALA A 20 -28.85 -9.52 3.42
N LYS A 21 -29.45 -8.69 2.56
CA LYS A 21 -30.12 -7.39 2.82
C LYS A 21 -30.73 -7.23 4.23
N THR A 22 -31.25 -8.30 4.80
CA THR A 22 -31.76 -8.44 6.18
C THR A 22 -30.76 -8.03 7.27
N LEU A 23 -29.49 -8.44 7.18
CA LEU A 23 -28.45 -8.12 8.18
C LEU A 23 -28.04 -6.64 8.12
N ARG A 24 -27.94 -6.07 6.92
CA ARG A 24 -27.77 -4.62 6.76
C ARG A 24 -28.90 -3.84 7.41
N SER A 25 -30.15 -4.16 7.09
CA SER A 25 -31.31 -3.47 7.68
C SER A 25 -31.35 -3.59 9.21
N TYR A 26 -30.97 -4.75 9.76
CA TYR A 26 -30.87 -4.96 11.20
C TYR A 26 -29.80 -4.06 11.84
N TYR A 27 -28.55 -4.11 11.35
CA TYR A 27 -27.45 -3.30 11.88
C TYR A 27 -27.68 -1.82 11.68
N GLN A 28 -28.25 -1.42 10.54
CA GLN A 28 -28.58 -0.03 10.28
C GLN A 28 -29.57 0.49 11.33
N LYS A 29 -30.68 -0.21 11.57
CA LYS A 29 -31.66 0.21 12.59
C LYS A 29 -31.03 0.29 13.99
N LEU A 30 -30.26 -0.73 14.37
CA LEU A 30 -29.57 -0.76 15.67
C LEU A 30 -28.61 0.41 15.83
N LEU A 31 -27.86 0.76 14.79
CA LEU A 31 -26.88 1.84 14.83
C LEU A 31 -27.53 3.22 14.67
N GLU A 32 -28.68 3.33 14.03
CA GLU A 32 -29.49 4.56 14.04
C GLU A 32 -30.00 4.86 15.45
N ASP A 33 -30.45 3.85 16.20
CA ASP A 33 -30.92 4.02 17.58
C ASP A 33 -29.80 4.48 18.52
N ILE A 34 -28.56 4.03 18.30
CA ILE A 34 -27.40 4.35 19.16
C ILE A 34 -26.69 5.63 18.70
N TYR A 35 -26.47 5.77 17.39
CA TYR A 35 -25.59 6.78 16.79
C TYR A 35 -26.30 7.74 15.82
N GLY A 36 -27.63 7.69 15.71
CA GLY A 36 -28.38 8.52 14.76
C GLY A 36 -28.13 10.02 14.91
N GLY A 37 -27.81 10.48 16.12
CA GLY A 37 -27.43 11.87 16.39
C GLY A 37 -26.13 12.33 15.69
N LEU A 38 -25.29 11.40 15.22
CA LEU A 38 -24.05 11.67 14.48
C LEU A 38 -24.25 11.73 12.97
N GLY A 39 -25.48 11.51 12.49
CA GLY A 39 -25.87 11.63 11.09
C GLY A 39 -25.72 10.34 10.26
N ASN A 40 -26.47 10.29 9.16
CA ASN A 40 -26.55 9.11 8.29
C ASN A 40 -25.20 8.62 7.72
N PRO A 41 -24.23 9.48 7.35
CA PRO A 41 -22.93 9.01 6.89
C PRO A 41 -22.19 8.21 7.96
N PHE A 42 -22.25 8.65 9.22
CA PHE A 42 -21.60 7.96 10.33
C PHE A 42 -22.22 6.58 10.56
N VAL A 43 -23.55 6.51 10.64
CA VAL A 43 -24.31 5.25 10.78
C VAL A 43 -23.97 4.29 9.64
N SER A 44 -23.91 4.77 8.40
CA SER A 44 -23.60 3.93 7.23
C SER A 44 -22.20 3.32 7.34
N VAL A 45 -21.20 4.11 7.74
CA VAL A 45 -19.82 3.63 7.93
C VAL A 45 -19.73 2.66 9.11
N ALA A 46 -20.41 2.95 10.22
CA ALA A 46 -20.45 2.07 11.38
C ALA A 46 -21.12 0.72 11.05
N MET A 47 -22.16 0.74 10.22
CA MET A 47 -22.84 -0.47 9.74
C MET A 47 -21.89 -1.31 8.88
N GLU A 48 -21.23 -0.71 7.88
CA GLU A 48 -20.27 -1.42 7.04
C GLU A 48 -19.10 -1.99 7.87
N LEU A 49 -18.59 -1.24 8.86
CA LEU A 49 -17.59 -1.75 9.79
C LEU A 49 -18.11 -2.93 10.60
N SER A 50 -19.35 -2.86 11.09
CA SER A 50 -19.97 -3.97 11.84
C SER A 50 -20.08 -5.23 11.00
N LEU A 51 -20.43 -5.09 9.72
CA LEU A 51 -20.50 -6.21 8.78
C LEU A 51 -19.11 -6.79 8.49
N ILE A 52 -18.09 -5.94 8.33
CA ILE A 52 -16.68 -6.37 8.21
C ILE A 52 -16.24 -7.18 9.43
N LEU A 53 -16.56 -6.71 10.63
CA LEU A 53 -16.20 -7.42 11.87
C LEU A 53 -16.92 -8.75 12.00
N MET A 54 -18.15 -8.86 11.50
CA MET A 54 -18.92 -10.10 11.53
C MET A 54 -18.33 -11.19 10.63
N ASP A 55 -17.66 -10.80 9.55
CA ASP A 55 -16.99 -11.74 8.65
C ASP A 55 -15.66 -12.30 9.24
N ALA A 56 -15.18 -11.73 10.36
CA ALA A 56 -13.95 -12.13 11.06
C ALA A 56 -14.23 -12.99 12.30
N SER A 57 -13.33 -13.92 12.64
CA SER A 57 -13.46 -14.73 13.85
C SER A 57 -13.31 -13.87 15.12
N PRO A 58 -14.02 -14.18 16.23
CA PRO A 58 -13.90 -13.40 17.48
C PRO A 58 -12.46 -13.30 18.01
N THR A 59 -11.66 -14.36 17.82
CA THR A 59 -10.24 -14.40 18.20
C THR A 59 -9.40 -13.46 17.34
N ALA A 60 -9.70 -13.37 16.03
CA ALA A 60 -9.05 -12.43 15.14
C ALA A 60 -9.38 -10.99 15.53
N VAL A 61 -10.67 -10.67 15.72
CA VAL A 61 -11.12 -9.33 16.16
C VAL A 61 -10.45 -8.94 17.48
N ALA A 62 -10.42 -9.83 18.48
CA ALA A 62 -9.80 -9.54 19.77
C ALA A 62 -8.29 -9.30 19.66
N SER A 63 -7.59 -10.07 18.83
CA SER A 63 -6.15 -9.91 18.60
C SER A 63 -5.83 -8.61 17.84
N TRP A 64 -6.70 -8.26 16.90
CA TRP A 64 -6.61 -7.04 16.11
C TRP A 64 -6.81 -5.77 16.94
N LEU A 65 -7.84 -5.76 17.80
CA LEU A 65 -8.06 -4.68 18.78
C LEU A 65 -6.92 -4.60 19.80
N LYS A 66 -6.42 -5.74 20.29
CA LYS A 66 -5.29 -5.76 21.23
C LYS A 66 -4.00 -5.21 20.62
N ALA A 67 -3.84 -5.33 19.30
CA ALA A 67 -2.73 -4.76 18.56
C ALA A 67 -2.94 -3.28 18.19
N GLY A 68 -4.09 -2.68 18.53
CA GLY A 68 -4.40 -1.28 18.23
C GLY A 68 -4.59 -1.00 16.74
N CYS A 69 -5.01 -1.99 15.96
CA CYS A 69 -5.11 -1.87 14.50
C CYS A 69 -6.32 -1.06 14.03
N GLU A 70 -7.25 -0.73 14.92
CA GLU A 70 -8.33 0.26 14.71
C GLU A 70 -7.79 1.70 14.58
N HIS A 71 -6.57 1.94 15.06
CA HIS A 71 -5.92 3.24 15.01
C HIS A 71 -4.84 3.29 13.92
N GLN A 72 -4.66 4.47 13.32
CA GLN A 72 -3.51 4.72 12.46
C GLN A 72 -2.21 4.56 13.26
N SER A 73 -1.20 3.92 12.67
CA SER A 73 0.10 3.77 13.32
C SER A 73 0.80 5.13 13.48
N ILE A 74 0.92 5.61 14.71
CA ILE A 74 1.65 6.84 15.04
C ILE A 74 3.13 6.72 14.66
N GLN A 75 3.73 5.55 14.85
CA GLN A 75 5.12 5.28 14.51
C GLN A 75 5.37 5.45 13.01
N VAL A 76 4.50 4.89 12.17
CA VAL A 76 4.60 5.04 10.71
C VAL A 76 4.48 6.50 10.31
N ASN A 77 3.55 7.25 10.92
CA ASN A 77 3.38 8.67 10.65
C ASN A 77 4.61 9.50 11.04
N GLU A 78 5.20 9.24 12.21
CA GLU A 78 6.44 9.89 12.65
C GLU A 78 7.62 9.55 11.75
N ASP A 79 7.74 8.28 11.35
CA ASP A 79 8.81 7.83 10.47
C ASP A 79 8.68 8.46 9.08
N LEU A 80 7.48 8.53 8.51
CA LEU A 80 7.22 9.25 7.26
C LEU A 80 7.65 10.73 7.36
N LYS A 81 7.21 11.42 8.41
CA LYS A 81 7.56 12.83 8.64
C LYS A 81 9.08 13.01 8.81
N ARG A 82 9.75 12.14 9.57
CA ARG A 82 11.20 12.18 9.80
C ARG A 82 12.00 12.00 8.51
N HIS A 83 11.49 11.18 7.57
CA HIS A 83 12.15 10.89 6.30
C HIS A 83 11.65 11.77 5.14
N GLY A 84 11.08 12.93 5.45
CA GLY A 84 10.80 13.98 4.46
C GLY A 84 9.49 13.80 3.70
N ALA A 85 8.53 13.02 4.21
CA ALA A 85 7.21 12.95 3.61
C ALA A 85 6.54 14.35 3.65
N ASN A 86 6.00 14.77 2.51
CA ASN A 86 5.34 16.07 2.41
C ASN A 86 3.89 16.03 2.93
N ASN A 87 3.25 17.19 3.08
CA ASN A 87 1.88 17.27 3.61
C ASN A 87 0.85 16.48 2.78
N GLU A 88 1.04 16.39 1.47
CA GLU A 88 0.14 15.63 0.60
C GLU A 88 0.30 14.11 0.82
N GLU A 89 1.53 13.63 1.01
CA GLU A 89 1.82 12.24 1.34
C GLU A 89 1.32 11.86 2.74
N LEU A 90 1.48 12.75 3.73
CA LEU A 90 0.93 12.54 5.08
C LEU A 90 -0.60 12.52 5.07
N ARG A 91 -1.22 13.39 4.25
CA ARG A 91 -2.67 13.36 4.05
C ARG A 91 -3.11 12.07 3.35
N ALA A 92 -2.38 11.63 2.33
CA ALA A 92 -2.64 10.35 1.67
C ALA A 92 -2.52 9.19 2.64
N HIS A 93 -1.55 9.22 3.58
CA HIS A 93 -1.40 8.18 4.60
C HIS A 93 -2.61 8.12 5.53
N TYR A 94 -3.14 9.29 5.94
CA TYR A 94 -4.39 9.36 6.69
C TYR A 94 -5.58 8.80 5.91
N GLU A 95 -5.72 9.17 4.64
CA GLU A 95 -6.83 8.72 3.79
C GLU A 95 -6.75 7.21 3.48
N SER A 96 -5.55 6.66 3.26
CA SER A 96 -5.35 5.22 3.02
C SER A 96 -5.44 4.38 4.29
N SER A 97 -5.37 5.01 5.47
CA SER A 97 -5.44 4.35 6.79
C SER A 97 -6.71 3.51 6.96
N TYR A 98 -7.85 4.01 6.47
CA TYR A 98 -9.11 3.28 6.57
C TYR A 98 -9.12 2.02 5.70
N VAL A 99 -8.55 2.08 4.49
CA VAL A 99 -8.41 0.89 3.64
C VAL A 99 -7.44 -0.10 4.27
N SER A 100 -6.32 0.37 4.80
CA SER A 100 -5.35 -0.47 5.52
C SER A 100 -6.01 -1.20 6.70
N MET A 101 -6.84 -0.49 7.48
CA MET A 101 -7.66 -1.06 8.56
C MET A 101 -8.56 -2.19 8.05
N ILE A 102 -9.35 -1.96 7.00
CA ILE A 102 -10.25 -2.97 6.41
C ILE A 102 -9.46 -4.18 5.89
N ILE A 103 -8.37 -3.95 5.16
CA ILE A 103 -7.55 -5.02 4.60
C ILE A 103 -6.94 -5.86 5.70
N SER A 104 -6.41 -5.22 6.75
CA SER A 104 -5.77 -5.92 7.86
C SER A 104 -6.72 -6.94 8.47
N ILE A 105 -7.94 -6.54 8.86
CA ILE A 105 -8.87 -7.43 9.57
C ILE A 105 -9.42 -8.56 8.71
N ASN A 106 -9.69 -8.31 7.42
CA ASN A 106 -10.25 -9.32 6.53
C ASN A 106 -9.22 -10.32 5.99
N ASN A 107 -7.92 -10.01 6.08
CA ASN A 107 -6.86 -10.84 5.51
C ASN A 107 -5.83 -11.28 6.56
N MET A 108 -6.18 -11.23 7.85
CA MET A 108 -5.35 -11.84 8.88
C MET A 108 -5.26 -13.35 8.67
N LYS A 109 -4.08 -13.92 8.90
CA LYS A 109 -3.88 -15.38 8.88
C LYS A 109 -4.45 -16.00 10.16
N ASP A 110 -5.77 -16.21 10.19
CA ASP A 110 -6.52 -16.74 11.35
C ASP A 110 -5.90 -18.03 11.92
N GLY A 111 -5.34 -18.91 11.08
CA GLY A 111 -4.70 -20.16 11.51
C GLY A 111 -3.49 -20.00 12.45
N LYS A 112 -2.95 -18.78 12.61
CA LYS A 112 -1.84 -18.49 13.53
C LYS A 112 -2.24 -17.58 14.70
N VAL A 113 -3.44 -17.01 14.66
CA VAL A 113 -3.93 -16.05 15.66
C VAL A 113 -4.55 -16.84 16.83
N GLY A 114 -3.78 -17.00 17.92
CA GLY A 114 -4.25 -17.69 19.13
C GLY A 114 -3.54 -19.01 19.47
N GLN A 115 -2.59 -19.48 18.65
CA GLN A 115 -1.73 -20.60 19.06
C GLN A 115 -0.72 -20.12 20.10
N HIS A 116 -0.89 -20.58 21.34
CA HIS A 116 -0.03 -20.27 22.50
C HIS A 116 1.41 -20.80 22.40
N ASN A 117 1.79 -21.45 21.30
CA ASN A 117 3.09 -22.07 21.14
C ASN A 117 4.02 -21.18 20.30
N HIS A 118 4.87 -20.42 21.00
CA HIS A 118 6.16 -19.88 20.55
C HIS A 118 6.26 -18.99 19.28
N GLY A 119 5.17 -18.63 18.62
CA GLY A 119 5.17 -17.62 17.57
C GLY A 119 3.82 -16.93 17.46
N LYS A 120 3.63 -15.82 18.20
CA LYS A 120 2.42 -15.00 18.07
C LYS A 120 2.29 -14.58 16.60
N ALA A 121 1.19 -14.92 15.93
CA ALA A 121 0.86 -14.25 14.67
C ALA A 121 0.90 -12.74 14.90
N GLN A 122 1.78 -12.07 14.18
CA GLN A 122 1.87 -10.62 14.24
C GLN A 122 0.71 -10.08 13.42
N VAL A 123 -0.25 -9.44 14.08
CA VAL A 123 -1.28 -8.66 13.40
C VAL A 123 -0.60 -7.40 12.86
N VAL A 124 -0.82 -7.11 11.57
CA VAL A 124 -0.20 -5.96 10.91
C VAL A 124 -1.22 -5.24 10.03
N ARG A 125 -1.06 -3.92 9.93
CA ARG A 125 -1.74 -3.08 8.98
C ARG A 125 -0.84 -2.80 7.77
N PRO A 126 -1.33 -2.94 6.53
CA PRO A 126 -0.55 -2.65 5.32
C PRO A 126 -0.48 -1.14 5.02
N ASP A 127 -0.04 -0.33 6.00
CA ASP A 127 -0.11 1.13 5.92
C ASP A 127 0.77 1.69 4.79
N ILE A 128 1.99 1.18 4.62
CA ILE A 128 2.93 1.68 3.60
C ILE A 128 2.52 1.23 2.20
N ILE A 129 2.11 -0.03 2.02
CA ILE A 129 1.62 -0.51 0.72
C ILE A 129 0.36 0.25 0.31
N CYS A 130 -0.63 0.41 1.21
CA CYS A 130 -1.84 1.18 0.93
C CYS A 130 -1.54 2.65 0.60
N LEU A 131 -0.62 3.29 1.32
CA LEU A 131 -0.17 4.65 0.99
C LEU A 131 0.40 4.71 -0.44
N GLY A 132 1.30 3.80 -0.79
CA GLY A 132 1.90 3.76 -2.12
C GLY A 132 0.87 3.54 -3.24
N LEU A 133 -0.12 2.67 -3.01
CA LEU A 133 -1.19 2.41 -3.97
C LEU A 133 -2.07 3.65 -4.19
N LEU A 134 -2.41 4.38 -3.12
CA LEU A 134 -3.18 5.61 -3.22
C LEU A 134 -2.41 6.70 -3.97
N LEU A 135 -1.13 6.88 -3.67
CA LEU A 135 -0.26 7.82 -4.37
C LEU A 135 -0.17 7.48 -5.87
N LYS A 136 -0.06 6.19 -6.19
CA LYS A 136 -0.06 5.71 -7.58
C LYS A 136 -1.38 5.97 -8.29
N ALA A 137 -2.52 5.70 -7.64
CA ALA A 137 -3.84 5.99 -8.18
C ALA A 137 -4.03 7.48 -8.49
N ARG A 138 -3.38 8.36 -7.72
CA ARG A 138 -3.35 9.81 -7.92
C ARG A 138 -2.33 10.29 -8.96
N GLY A 139 -1.63 9.37 -9.63
CA GLY A 139 -0.60 9.71 -10.62
C GLY A 139 0.63 10.40 -10.03
N LYS A 140 0.89 10.24 -8.72
CA LYS A 140 2.05 10.84 -8.06
C LYS A 140 3.32 10.06 -8.40
N PRO A 141 4.49 10.72 -8.49
CA PRO A 141 5.75 10.02 -8.67
C PRO A 141 6.10 9.17 -7.44
N ARG A 142 7.07 8.26 -7.62
CA ARG A 142 7.64 7.48 -6.51
C ARG A 142 8.19 8.42 -5.42
N PRO A 143 7.71 8.34 -4.17
CA PRO A 143 8.24 9.15 -3.08
C PRO A 143 9.72 8.84 -2.79
N ALA A 144 10.49 9.83 -2.36
CA ALA A 144 11.91 9.67 -2.04
C ALA A 144 12.14 8.63 -0.92
N TRP A 145 11.26 8.62 0.09
CA TRP A 145 11.31 7.67 1.19
C TRP A 145 10.95 6.23 0.79
N TRP A 146 10.29 6.02 -0.36
CA TRP A 146 9.80 4.70 -0.79
C TRP A 146 10.92 3.66 -0.86
N GLY A 147 12.11 4.05 -1.35
CA GLY A 147 13.25 3.16 -1.53
C GLY A 147 14.12 2.97 -0.29
N MET A 148 13.85 3.66 0.83
CA MET A 148 14.70 3.56 2.01
C MET A 148 14.48 2.23 2.72
N GLU A 149 15.55 1.67 3.27
CA GLU A 149 15.57 0.36 3.95
C GLU A 149 14.43 0.22 4.98
N LYS A 150 14.23 1.25 5.80
CA LYS A 150 13.16 1.30 6.82
C LYS A 150 11.76 1.00 6.24
N PHE A 151 11.41 1.60 5.10
CA PHE A 151 10.10 1.41 4.46
C PHE A 151 10.05 0.11 3.65
N CYS A 152 11.19 -0.36 3.14
CA CYS A 152 11.29 -1.72 2.60
C CYS A 152 10.98 -2.76 3.69
N SER A 153 11.53 -2.61 4.90
CA SER A 153 11.24 -3.51 6.03
C SER A 153 9.78 -3.47 6.45
N TYR A 154 9.14 -2.28 6.46
CA TYR A 154 7.69 -2.19 6.70
C TYR A 154 6.90 -3.00 5.67
N ARG A 155 7.12 -2.78 4.38
CA ARG A 155 6.40 -3.51 3.32
C ARG A 155 6.62 -5.02 3.37
N GLN A 156 7.84 -5.47 3.66
CA GLN A 156 8.13 -6.89 3.85
C GLN A 156 7.35 -7.48 5.04
N GLY A 157 7.26 -6.73 6.14
CA GLY A 157 6.43 -7.10 7.28
C GLY A 157 4.94 -7.16 6.95
N GLU A 158 4.43 -6.18 6.20
CA GLU A 158 3.04 -6.14 5.74
C GLU A 158 2.71 -7.35 4.85
N ASP A 159 3.59 -7.69 3.91
CA ASP A 159 3.43 -8.82 2.99
C ASP A 159 3.47 -10.19 3.67
N ALA A 160 4.34 -10.37 4.67
CA ALA A 160 4.53 -11.66 5.31
C ALA A 160 3.31 -12.13 6.14
N HIS A 161 2.51 -11.18 6.65
CA HIS A 161 1.51 -11.47 7.69
C HIS A 161 0.07 -11.48 7.20
N LEU A 162 -0.22 -10.91 6.02
CA LEU A 162 -1.54 -10.94 5.40
C LEU A 162 -1.67 -12.11 4.41
N ASP A 163 -2.87 -12.67 4.29
CA ASP A 163 -3.16 -13.81 3.41
C ASP A 163 -3.75 -13.40 2.06
N PHE A 164 -3.73 -14.34 1.12
CA PHE A 164 -4.49 -14.42 -0.13
C PHE A 164 -4.89 -13.09 -0.83
N LYS A 165 -4.18 -12.71 -1.90
CA LYS A 165 -4.57 -11.66 -2.88
C LYS A 165 -5.00 -10.30 -2.30
N TRP A 166 -4.71 -10.01 -1.04
CA TRP A 166 -5.11 -8.78 -0.36
C TRP A 166 -4.65 -7.51 -1.11
N LYS A 167 -3.50 -7.59 -1.79
CA LYS A 167 -2.92 -6.53 -2.61
C LYS A 167 -3.85 -6.06 -3.73
N ASP A 168 -4.55 -6.98 -4.40
CA ASP A 168 -5.51 -6.64 -5.46
C ASP A 168 -6.76 -5.99 -4.89
N SER A 169 -7.25 -6.49 -3.75
CA SER A 169 -8.38 -5.89 -3.03
C SER A 169 -8.05 -4.47 -2.57
N ALA A 170 -6.85 -4.27 -2.02
CA ALA A 170 -6.36 -2.96 -1.61
C ALA A 170 -6.25 -1.99 -2.79
N ALA A 171 -5.69 -2.45 -3.92
CA ALA A 171 -5.55 -1.64 -5.13
C ALA A 171 -6.91 -1.15 -5.63
N LYS A 172 -7.91 -2.04 -5.70
CA LYS A 172 -9.29 -1.69 -6.10
C LYS A 172 -9.95 -0.69 -5.17
N LEU A 173 -9.84 -0.89 -3.86
CA LEU A 173 -10.38 0.04 -2.87
C LEU A 173 -9.73 1.43 -2.92
N LEU A 174 -8.50 1.52 -3.44
CA LEU A 174 -7.75 2.76 -3.58
C LEU A 174 -7.83 3.37 -4.99
N GLY A 175 -8.67 2.82 -5.87
CA GLY A 175 -8.98 3.40 -7.18
C GLY A 175 -8.10 2.90 -8.33
N LEU A 176 -7.36 1.80 -8.15
CA LEU A 176 -6.65 1.10 -9.22
C LEU A 176 -7.48 -0.08 -9.75
N GLN A 177 -7.21 -0.53 -10.99
CA GLN A 177 -7.89 -1.71 -11.55
C GLN A 177 -7.40 -3.03 -10.93
N SER A 178 -6.12 -3.11 -10.62
CA SER A 178 -5.45 -4.25 -9.98
C SER A 178 -4.16 -3.80 -9.30
N TYR A 179 -3.54 -4.68 -8.51
CA TYR A 179 -2.22 -4.42 -7.99
C TYR A 179 -1.22 -4.26 -9.16
N PRO A 180 -0.43 -3.18 -9.21
CA PRO A 180 0.48 -2.96 -10.33
C PRO A 180 1.69 -3.89 -10.20
N SER A 181 1.73 -4.98 -10.96
CA SER A 181 2.91 -5.85 -11.02
C SER A 181 3.96 -5.26 -11.97
N ALA A 182 4.80 -4.33 -11.48
CA ALA A 182 6.04 -3.97 -12.18
C ALA A 182 7.14 -4.93 -11.71
N HIS A 183 7.36 -6.02 -12.45
CA HIS A 183 8.43 -7.01 -12.24
C HIS A 183 8.89 -7.22 -10.78
N GLY A 184 8.12 -7.96 -9.99
CA GLY A 184 8.40 -8.27 -8.58
C GLY A 184 7.40 -7.63 -7.62
N ASP A 185 7.72 -7.62 -6.31
CA ASP A 185 6.86 -7.08 -5.26
C ASP A 185 6.87 -5.54 -5.15
N ASP A 186 7.83 -4.86 -5.80
CA ASP A 186 7.91 -3.39 -5.82
C ASP A 186 7.24 -2.81 -7.06
N PHE A 187 5.98 -2.38 -6.92
CA PHE A 187 5.21 -1.79 -8.01
C PHE A 187 5.70 -0.42 -8.49
N TRP A 188 6.74 0.13 -7.87
CA TRP A 188 7.49 1.30 -8.32
C TRP A 188 8.87 0.96 -8.88
N ALA A 189 9.22 -0.32 -9.02
CA ALA A 189 10.41 -0.76 -9.72
C ALA A 189 10.21 -0.62 -11.24
N VAL A 190 10.63 0.51 -11.79
CA VAL A 190 10.85 0.68 -13.23
C VAL A 190 12.37 0.56 -13.48
N ARG A 191 12.77 -0.21 -14.49
CA ARG A 191 14.17 -0.44 -14.89
C ARG A 191 14.92 0.90 -15.07
N ASN A 192 16.05 1.04 -14.38
CA ASN A 192 17.18 1.81 -14.89
C ASN A 192 17.75 1.06 -16.10
N GLU A 193 17.12 1.20 -17.28
CA GLU A 193 17.84 1.02 -18.54
C GLU A 193 18.22 2.41 -19.04
N PHE A 194 19.51 2.57 -19.36
CA PHE A 194 20.26 3.79 -19.72
C PHE A 194 21.01 4.53 -18.59
N ASN A 195 22.06 3.88 -18.11
CA ASN A 195 23.37 4.55 -17.93
C ASN A 195 24.51 3.52 -18.01
N LYS A 196 24.61 2.84 -19.16
CA LYS A 196 25.72 1.94 -19.50
C LYS A 196 26.23 2.18 -20.92
N GLU A 197 26.35 3.43 -21.35
CA GLU A 197 27.06 3.79 -22.60
C GLU A 197 27.97 5.02 -22.49
N SER A 198 28.28 5.52 -21.28
CA SER A 198 29.23 6.63 -21.12
C SER A 198 30.52 6.27 -20.38
N ALA A 199 30.82 4.97 -20.20
CA ALA A 199 32.03 4.52 -19.50
C ALA A 199 32.81 3.40 -20.24
N MET A 200 32.63 3.25 -21.55
CA MET A 200 33.52 2.45 -22.41
C MET A 200 33.78 3.20 -23.71
N GLY A 201 34.66 4.19 -23.63
CA GLY A 201 35.14 4.97 -24.76
C GLY A 201 36.56 5.50 -24.53
N VAL A 202 37.39 4.76 -23.79
CA VAL A 202 38.84 4.94 -23.78
C VAL A 202 39.47 3.55 -23.84
N SER A 203 39.57 3.01 -25.05
CA SER A 203 40.57 1.98 -25.35
C SER A 203 41.67 2.64 -26.15
N ILE A 204 42.75 2.94 -25.43
CA ILE A 204 44.07 3.18 -25.99
C ILE A 204 44.40 1.98 -26.85
N SER A 205 44.58 2.20 -28.15
CA SER A 205 45.26 1.27 -29.03
C SER A 205 46.55 1.94 -29.47
N GLU A 206 47.65 1.45 -28.91
CA GLU A 206 49.01 1.69 -29.38
C GLU A 206 49.12 1.15 -30.81
N GLY A 207 49.06 2.06 -31.78
CA GLY A 207 49.37 1.81 -33.18
C GLY A 207 50.67 2.52 -33.54
N MET A 208 51.76 1.75 -33.47
CA MET A 208 53.09 2.00 -34.00
C MET A 208 53.10 2.95 -35.22
N MET A 209 53.51 4.22 -35.02
CA MET A 209 53.86 5.14 -36.11
C MET A 209 55.38 5.20 -36.23
N THR A 210 55.87 4.63 -37.33
CA THR A 210 57.23 4.83 -37.84
C THR A 210 57.45 6.31 -38.15
N THR A 211 58.52 6.86 -37.61
CA THR A 211 59.04 8.19 -37.93
C THR A 211 59.57 8.23 -39.36
N ASP A 212 58.97 9.06 -40.23
CA ASP A 212 59.64 9.54 -41.44
C ASP A 212 59.61 11.08 -41.45
N SER A 213 60.78 11.64 -41.16
CA SER A 213 61.05 13.07 -41.14
C SER A 213 61.54 13.50 -42.53
N GLY A 214 60.61 13.89 -43.40
CA GLY A 214 60.91 14.52 -44.68
C GLY A 214 61.25 16.00 -44.48
N ASN A 215 62.54 16.30 -44.32
CA ASN A 215 63.07 17.64 -44.19
C ASN A 215 63.16 18.30 -45.57
N SER A 216 62.49 19.44 -45.77
CA SER A 216 62.65 20.29 -46.96
C SER A 216 63.77 21.29 -46.71
N GLN A 217 64.88 21.18 -47.45
CA GLN A 217 65.79 22.31 -47.67
C GLN A 217 66.24 22.36 -49.13
N THR A 218 65.96 23.52 -49.72
CA THR A 218 66.48 24.09 -50.97
C THR A 218 67.99 24.31 -50.92
N SER A 219 68.68 24.13 -52.05
CA SER A 219 69.78 25.01 -52.52
C SER A 219 70.13 24.68 -53.98
N SER A 220 70.12 25.72 -54.81
CA SER A 220 70.93 26.04 -56.01
C SER A 220 71.39 24.93 -56.97
#